data_AF-A0A1Q4YKA9-F1
#
_entry.id   AF-A0A1Q4YKA9-F1
#
_cell.length_a   1.000
_cell.length_b   1.000
_cell.length_c   1.000
_cell.angle_alpha   90.00
_cell.angle_beta   90.00
_cell.angle_gamma   90.00
#
_symmetry.space_group_name_H-M   'P 1'
#
loop_
_entity.id
_entity.type
_entity.pdbx_description
1 polymer ?
#
loop_
_entity_poly.entity_id
_entity_poly.type
_entity_poly.pdbx_seq_one_letter_code
_entity_poly.pdbx_strand_id
1 'polypeptide(L)'
;MELRTPPPYDEHWQGLELAADATHRYLVIEQGWNLRLIAVPAGEAAGFYDFGWCYPRDHPAVAASVAAWDPERQDEPTGWHKRPTGARRAPCLDQEPEYNRPRCAHGCYLDEGCRTLNCRDEIEHLRRVSAGRA
;
A
#
# COMPACT_ATOMS: atom_id res chain seq x y z
N MET A 1 2.80 12.82 -9.68
CA MET A 1 1.91 11.74 -10.14
C MET A 1 0.96 12.34 -11.16
N GLU A 2 0.62 11.62 -12.21
CA GLU A 2 -0.28 12.04 -13.28
C GLU A 2 -1.61 11.26 -13.16
N LEU A 3 -2.73 11.96 -12.99
CA LEU A 3 -4.06 11.34 -12.94
C LEU A 3 -4.59 11.03 -14.35
N ARG A 4 -5.29 9.90 -14.51
CA ARG A 4 -5.89 9.50 -15.78
C ARG A 4 -7.37 9.84 -15.82
N THR A 5 -7.77 10.68 -16.79
CA THR A 5 -9.17 11.09 -16.98
C THR A 5 -9.54 11.09 -18.47
N PRO A 6 -10.46 10.20 -18.94
CA PRO A 6 -11.03 9.08 -18.19
C PRO A 6 -9.96 8.01 -17.88
N PRO A 7 -10.11 7.22 -16.79
CA PRO A 7 -9.22 6.10 -16.50
C PRO A 7 -9.27 5.06 -17.63
N PRO A 8 -8.15 4.73 -18.31
CA PRO A 8 -8.14 3.65 -19.28
C PRO A 8 -8.27 2.30 -18.57
N TYR A 9 -8.88 1.33 -19.26
CA TYR A 9 -9.02 -0.03 -18.78
C TYR A 9 -7.83 -0.88 -19.23
N ASP A 10 -7.20 -1.58 -18.29
CA ASP A 10 -6.12 -2.54 -18.54
C ASP A 10 -6.72 -3.94 -18.62
N GLU A 11 -6.63 -4.56 -19.80
CA GLU A 11 -7.23 -5.88 -20.06
C GLU A 11 -6.51 -7.02 -19.33
N HIS A 12 -5.21 -6.87 -19.05
CA HIS A 12 -4.41 -7.90 -18.40
C HIS A 12 -4.76 -8.01 -16.92
N TRP A 13 -4.79 -6.87 -16.22
CA TRP A 13 -5.14 -6.79 -14.81
C TRP A 13 -6.64 -6.70 -14.55
N GLN A 14 -7.43 -6.47 -15.60
CA GLN A 14 -8.88 -6.27 -15.52
C GLN A 14 -9.25 -5.13 -14.55
N GLY A 15 -8.59 -3.99 -14.73
CA GLY A 15 -8.67 -2.85 -13.81
C GLY A 15 -8.61 -1.50 -14.49
N LEU A 16 -8.98 -0.45 -13.77
CA LEU A 16 -8.91 0.93 -14.24
C LEU A 16 -7.60 1.57 -13.78
N GLU A 17 -6.80 2.09 -14.71
CA GLU A 17 -5.61 2.87 -14.38
C GLU A 17 -6.02 4.27 -13.93
N LEU A 18 -5.90 4.55 -12.64
CA LEU A 18 -6.30 5.83 -12.04
C LEU A 18 -5.21 6.89 -12.15
N ALA A 19 -3.94 6.46 -12.13
CA ALA A 19 -2.79 7.35 -12.18
C ALA A 19 -1.52 6.63 -12.64
N ALA A 20 -0.47 7.41 -12.95
CA ALA A 20 0.87 6.90 -13.19
C ALA A 20 1.95 7.88 -12.70
N ASP A 21 3.15 7.37 -12.46
CA ASP A 21 4.36 8.16 -12.28
C ASP A 21 5.51 7.60 -13.15
N ALA A 22 6.73 8.12 -12.98
CA ALA A 22 7.89 7.68 -13.75
C ALA A 22 8.26 6.19 -13.58
N THR A 23 7.74 5.55 -12.52
CA THR A 23 8.12 4.20 -12.09
C THR A 23 6.97 3.21 -12.10
N HIS A 24 5.72 3.68 -11.94
CA HIS A 24 4.56 2.80 -11.78
C HIS A 24 3.29 3.33 -12.46
N ARG A 25 2.44 2.38 -12.83
CA ARG A 25 1.02 2.58 -13.12
C ARG A 25 0.20 2.15 -11.90
N TYR A 26 -0.85 2.88 -11.59
CA TYR A 26 -1.70 2.62 -10.44
C TYR A 26 -3.09 2.19 -10.89
N LEU A 27 -3.41 0.92 -10.68
CA LEU A 27 -4.65 0.33 -11.17
C LEU A 27 -5.55 -0.05 -10.00
N VAL A 28 -6.83 0.28 -10.09
CA VAL A 28 -7.85 -0.31 -9.20
C VAL A 28 -8.42 -1.57 -9.86
N ILE A 29 -8.30 -2.69 -9.14
CA ILE A 29 -8.86 -3.98 -9.53
C ILE A 29 -9.92 -4.41 -8.52
N GLU A 30 -10.90 -5.17 -8.99
CA GLU A 30 -11.83 -5.89 -8.12
C GLU A 30 -11.18 -7.17 -7.61
N GLN A 31 -11.19 -7.39 -6.30
CA GLN A 31 -10.63 -8.61 -5.72
C GLN A 31 -11.60 -9.21 -4.70
N GLY A 32 -12.51 -10.05 -5.19
CA GLY A 32 -13.50 -10.76 -4.39
C GLY A 32 -14.37 -9.83 -3.53
N TRP A 33 -13.94 -9.58 -2.30
CA TRP A 33 -14.67 -8.84 -1.27
C TRP A 33 -14.28 -7.36 -1.14
N ASN A 34 -13.22 -6.92 -1.81
CA ASN A 34 -12.66 -5.58 -1.67
C ASN A 34 -12.18 -5.02 -3.01
N LEU A 35 -11.94 -3.71 -3.06
CA LEU A 35 -11.14 -3.12 -4.13
C LEU A 35 -9.67 -3.16 -3.74
N ARG A 36 -8.80 -3.35 -4.72
CA ARG A 36 -7.37 -3.22 -4.51
C ARG A 36 -6.79 -2.23 -5.50
N LEU A 37 -6.16 -1.18 -4.98
CA LEU A 37 -5.24 -0.36 -5.75
C LEU A 37 -3.91 -1.11 -5.81
N ILE A 38 -3.36 -1.35 -6.99
CA ILE A 38 -2.04 -1.97 -7.18
C ILE A 38 -1.09 -0.98 -7.87
N ALA A 39 0.18 -1.02 -7.49
CA ALA A 39 1.26 -0.34 -8.20
C ALA A 39 2.00 -1.35 -9.07
N VAL A 40 1.86 -1.22 -10.38
CA VAL A 40 2.50 -2.06 -11.38
C VAL A 40 3.68 -1.30 -11.97
N PRO A 41 4.90 -1.87 -12.05
CA PRO A 41 6.04 -1.22 -12.68
C PRO A 41 5.70 -0.66 -14.06
N ALA A 42 6.21 0.53 -14.38
CA ALA A 42 6.07 1.13 -15.70
C ALA A 42 6.89 0.33 -16.73
N GLY A 43 6.28 -0.04 -17.86
CA GLY A 43 6.91 -0.87 -18.90
C GLY A 43 5.94 -1.87 -19.53
N GLU A 44 6.47 -2.90 -20.21
CA GLU A 44 5.70 -4.01 -20.76
C GLU A 44 4.89 -4.74 -19.67
N ALA A 45 3.83 -5.47 -20.07
CA ALA A 45 2.86 -6.09 -19.18
C ALA A 45 3.53 -6.93 -18.07
N ALA A 46 3.77 -6.31 -16.92
CA ALA A 46 4.32 -6.99 -15.77
C ALA A 46 3.26 -7.93 -15.21
N GLY A 47 3.58 -9.23 -15.14
CA GLY A 47 2.72 -10.24 -14.50
C GLY A 47 2.72 -10.18 -12.97
N PHE A 48 3.22 -9.08 -12.38
CA PHE A 48 3.29 -8.85 -10.94
C PHE A 48 3.11 -7.36 -10.62
N TYR A 49 2.75 -7.06 -9.37
CA TYR A 49 2.69 -5.71 -8.81
C TYR A 49 3.62 -5.61 -7.60
N ASP A 50 4.21 -4.44 -7.39
CA ASP A 50 5.16 -4.21 -6.30
C ASP A 50 4.44 -3.86 -4.99
N PHE A 51 3.33 -3.12 -5.09
CA PHE A 51 2.57 -2.64 -3.93
C PHE A 51 1.06 -2.79 -4.14
N GLY A 52 0.32 -2.90 -3.03
CA GLY A 52 -1.14 -2.98 -3.07
C GLY A 52 -1.83 -2.48 -1.82
N TRP A 53 -2.89 -1.69 -2.01
CA TRP A 53 -3.73 -1.12 -0.95
C TRP A 53 -5.15 -1.64 -1.07
N CYS A 54 -5.72 -2.13 0.03
CA CYS A 54 -7.08 -2.63 0.06
C CYS A 54 -8.04 -1.53 0.52
N TYR A 55 -9.20 -1.45 -0.15
CA TYR A 55 -10.29 -0.53 0.14
C TYR A 55 -11.62 -1.30 0.25
N PRO A 56 -12.62 -0.76 0.97
CA PRO A 56 -14.00 -1.19 0.80
C PRO A 56 -14.43 -1.15 -0.68
N ARG A 57 -15.57 -1.76 -1.02
CA ARG A 57 -16.13 -1.72 -2.39
C ARG A 57 -16.71 -0.34 -2.74
N ASP A 58 -15.85 0.67 -2.75
CA ASP A 58 -16.14 2.07 -2.97
C ASP A 58 -15.09 2.66 -3.93
N HIS A 59 -15.39 2.66 -5.23
CA HIS A 59 -14.49 3.20 -6.27
C HIS A 59 -14.20 4.69 -6.07
N PRO A 60 -15.19 5.55 -5.75
CA PRO A 60 -14.92 6.95 -5.39
C PRO A 60 -13.88 7.12 -4.28
N ALA A 61 -13.92 6.30 -3.22
CA ALA A 61 -12.91 6.35 -2.16
C ALA A 61 -11.50 6.04 -2.67
N VAL A 62 -11.35 5.05 -3.56
CA VAL A 62 -10.04 4.73 -4.18
C VAL A 62 -9.56 5.91 -5.03
N ALA A 63 -10.44 6.48 -5.86
CA ALA A 63 -10.09 7.60 -6.73
C ALA A 63 -9.70 8.86 -5.93
N ALA A 64 -10.44 9.19 -4.87
CA ALA A 64 -10.13 10.30 -3.97
C ALA A 64 -8.78 10.10 -3.28
N SER A 65 -8.50 8.88 -2.82
CA SER A 65 -7.23 8.52 -2.20
C SER A 65 -6.04 8.68 -3.16
N VAL A 66 -6.19 8.24 -4.42
CA VAL A 66 -5.17 8.43 -5.46
C VAL A 66 -5.00 9.92 -5.81
N ALA A 67 -6.09 10.70 -5.85
CA ALA A 67 -6.03 12.13 -6.14
C ALA A 67 -5.33 12.94 -5.02
N ALA A 68 -5.44 12.49 -3.77
CA ALA A 68 -4.79 13.11 -2.62
C ALA A 68 -3.32 12.70 -2.43
N TRP A 69 -2.85 11.68 -3.17
CA TRP A 69 -1.49 11.17 -3.03
C TRP A 69 -0.45 12.17 -3.54
N ASP A 70 0.36 12.65 -2.61
CA ASP A 70 1.57 13.42 -2.86
C ASP A 70 2.82 12.50 -2.93
N PRO A 71 3.37 12.22 -4.13
CA PRO A 71 4.55 11.38 -4.28
C PRO A 71 5.84 12.05 -3.79
N GLU A 72 5.89 13.38 -3.69
CA GLU A 72 7.08 14.09 -3.18
C GLU A 72 7.21 13.93 -1.67
N ARG A 73 6.08 13.83 -0.97
CA ARG A 73 6.00 13.56 0.46
C ARG A 73 6.05 12.06 0.80
N GLN A 74 6.06 11.21 -0.24
CA GLN A 74 5.90 9.76 -0.16
C GLN A 74 4.59 9.34 0.50
N ASP A 75 3.57 10.19 0.41
CA ASP A 75 2.30 10.00 1.09
C ASP A 75 1.52 8.86 0.42
N GLU A 76 1.70 7.62 0.89
CA GLU A 76 0.89 6.47 0.47
C GLU A 76 -0.62 6.78 0.50
N PRO A 77 -1.39 6.24 -0.46
CA PRO A 77 -2.83 6.41 -0.48
C PRO A 77 -3.46 5.71 0.74
N THR A 78 -4.53 6.28 1.30
CA THR A 78 -5.14 5.95 2.63
C THR A 78 -5.69 4.52 2.80
N GLY A 79 -5.48 3.63 1.83
CA GLY A 79 -5.90 2.23 1.91
C GLY A 79 -4.98 1.37 2.79
N TRP A 80 -5.45 0.18 3.18
CA TRP A 80 -4.63 -0.76 3.96
C TRP A 80 -3.55 -1.42 3.10
N HIS A 81 -2.29 -1.09 3.36
CA HIS A 81 -1.14 -1.58 2.61
C HIS A 81 -0.87 -3.08 2.90
N LYS A 82 -0.97 -3.89 1.86
CA LYS A 82 -0.58 -5.30 1.84
C LYS A 82 0.73 -5.41 1.05
N ARG A 83 1.87 -5.31 1.74
CA ARG A 83 3.29 -5.57 1.34
C ARG A 83 4.24 -4.35 1.40
N PRO A 84 4.63 -3.86 2.60
CA PRO A 84 5.60 -2.77 2.78
C PRO A 84 7.08 -3.16 2.52
N THR A 85 7.35 -4.08 1.59
CA THR A 85 8.71 -4.61 1.35
C THR A 85 9.66 -3.65 0.62
N GLY A 86 9.29 -2.38 0.44
CA GLY A 86 10.09 -1.36 -0.26
C GLY A 86 10.13 -0.01 0.48
N ALA A 87 11.02 0.89 0.05
CA ALA A 87 11.37 2.16 0.70
C ALA A 87 10.27 3.26 0.73
N ARG A 88 8.99 2.90 0.54
CA ARG A 88 7.88 3.86 0.66
C ARG A 88 7.37 3.83 2.11
N ARG A 89 7.46 4.97 2.79
CA ARG A 89 7.03 5.15 4.19
C ARG A 89 5.68 5.82 4.18
N ALA A 90 4.85 5.51 5.17
CA ALA A 90 3.53 6.11 5.29
C ALA A 90 3.59 7.65 5.49
N PRO A 91 2.62 8.40 4.95
CA PRO A 91 2.48 9.85 5.09
C PRO A 91 2.42 10.31 6.54
N CYS A 92 2.90 11.52 6.82
CA CYS A 92 2.45 12.27 8.00
C CYS A 92 2.65 11.53 9.35
N LEU A 93 3.78 10.84 9.53
CA LEU A 93 4.17 10.13 10.77
C LEU A 93 3.81 10.91 12.04
N ASP A 94 4.05 12.22 12.02
CA ASP A 94 3.83 13.10 13.18
C ASP A 94 2.38 13.62 13.29
N GLN A 95 1.59 13.60 12.22
CA GLN A 95 0.22 14.15 12.20
C GLN A 95 -0.83 13.05 12.42
N GLU A 96 -0.53 11.80 12.06
CA GLU A 96 -1.42 10.64 12.23
C GLU A 96 -0.69 9.46 12.91
N PRO A 97 -0.31 9.60 14.20
CA PRO A 97 0.55 8.63 14.89
C PRO A 97 -0.09 7.24 15.01
N GLU A 98 -1.42 7.14 14.99
CA GLU A 98 -2.13 5.87 15.08
C GLU A 98 -1.94 5.01 13.82
N TYR A 99 -2.05 5.61 12.63
CA TYR A 99 -1.93 4.88 11.35
C TYR A 99 -0.48 4.59 10.96
N ASN A 100 0.45 5.34 11.55
CA ASN A 100 1.89 5.31 11.29
C ASN A 100 2.71 4.48 12.29
N ARG A 101 2.03 3.73 13.15
CA ARG A 101 2.67 2.76 14.04
C ARG A 101 3.54 1.77 13.22
N PRO A 102 4.70 1.34 13.75
CA PRO A 102 5.55 0.35 13.09
C PRO A 102 4.79 -0.92 12.69
N ARG A 103 5.01 -1.39 11.45
CA ARG A 103 4.40 -2.61 10.90
C ARG A 103 5.45 -3.60 10.43
N CYS A 104 5.09 -4.88 10.41
CA CYS A 104 5.89 -5.91 9.74
C CYS A 104 5.67 -5.92 8.22
N ALA A 105 6.50 -6.69 7.50
CA ALA A 105 6.40 -6.93 6.06
C ALA A 105 5.05 -7.52 5.59
N HIS A 106 4.20 -7.98 6.51
CA HIS A 106 2.84 -8.47 6.24
C HIS A 106 1.75 -7.41 6.46
N GLY A 107 2.10 -6.20 6.92
CA GLY A 107 1.18 -5.09 7.16
C GLY A 107 0.48 -5.09 8.52
N CYS A 108 0.83 -6.03 9.42
CA CYS A 108 0.34 -6.03 10.81
C CYS A 108 1.16 -5.05 11.65
N TYR A 109 0.51 -4.34 12.58
CA TYR A 109 1.22 -3.52 13.55
C TYR A 109 2.06 -4.41 14.48
N LEU A 110 3.31 -4.01 14.74
CA LEU A 110 4.26 -4.84 15.49
C LEU A 110 3.87 -5.08 16.94
N ASP A 111 3.13 -4.14 17.54
CA ASP A 111 2.58 -4.18 18.90
C ASP A 111 1.26 -4.95 19.02
N GLU A 112 0.56 -5.22 17.91
CA GLU A 112 -0.63 -6.09 17.86
C GLU A 112 -0.31 -7.53 17.45
N GLY A 113 0.93 -7.78 17.02
CA GLY A 113 1.39 -9.07 16.55
C GLY A 113 1.02 -9.38 15.10
N CYS A 114 1.73 -10.34 14.51
CA CYS A 114 1.50 -10.78 13.14
C CYS A 114 0.70 -12.08 13.10
N ARG A 115 -0.26 -12.15 12.18
CA ARG A 115 -1.03 -13.39 11.94
C ARG A 115 -0.24 -14.44 11.15
N THR A 116 0.91 -14.07 10.58
CA THR A 116 1.81 -14.99 9.88
C THR A 116 2.75 -15.64 10.88
N LEU A 117 2.73 -16.98 10.93
CA LEU A 117 3.67 -17.74 11.76
C LEU A 117 5.13 -17.40 11.41
N ASN A 118 5.96 -17.19 12.42
CA ASN A 118 7.38 -16.85 12.30
C ASN A 118 7.66 -15.56 11.50
N CYS A 119 6.82 -14.52 11.65
CA CYS A 119 7.12 -13.21 11.07
C CYS A 119 8.45 -12.67 11.62
N ARG A 120 9.44 -12.49 10.74
CA ARG A 120 10.78 -12.02 11.10
C ARG A 120 10.76 -10.69 11.86
N ASP A 121 10.03 -9.70 11.34
CA ASP A 121 10.02 -8.35 11.91
C ASP A 121 9.34 -8.33 13.29
N GLU A 122 8.31 -9.16 13.49
CA GLU A 122 7.67 -9.35 14.80
C GLU A 122 8.64 -9.99 15.80
N ILE A 123 9.34 -11.06 15.41
CA ILE A 123 10.35 -11.70 16.26
C ILE A 123 11.46 -10.71 16.63
N GLU A 124 11.96 -9.94 15.67
CA GLU A 124 12.98 -8.91 15.91
C GLU A 124 12.45 -7.81 16.84
N HIS A 125 11.19 -7.37 16.65
CA HIS A 125 10.54 -6.40 17.52
C HIS A 125 10.41 -6.90 18.96
N LEU A 126 9.87 -8.11 19.17
CA LEU A 126 9.71 -8.74 20.48
C LEU A 126 11.05 -8.89 21.21
N ARG A 127 12.13 -9.23 20.48
CA ARG A 127 13.50 -9.30 21.04
C ARG A 127 13.97 -7.94 21.55
N ARG A 128 13.78 -6.86 20.77
CA ARG A 128 14.17 -5.49 21.16
C ARG A 128 13.40 -5.00 22.39
N VAL A 129 12.08 -5.20 22.40
CA VAL A 129 11.21 -4.80 23.53
C VAL A 129 11.59 -5.57 24.80
N SER A 130 11.92 -6.86 24.68
CA SER A 130 12.36 -7.68 25.82
C SER A 130 13.74 -7.28 26.35
N ALA A 131 14.67 -6.87 25.47
CA ALA A 131 16.02 -6.43 25.85
C ALA A 131 16.05 -5.05 26.52
N GLY A 132 15.09 -4.16 26.23
CA GLY A 132 14.99 -2.82 26.82
C GLY A 132 14.27 -2.73 28.17
N ARG A 133 13.81 -3.87 28.72
CA ARG A 133 13.13 -3.95 30.03
C ARG A 133 14.02 -4.55 31.15
N ALA A 134 15.34 -4.60 30.94
CA ALA A 134 16.33 -5.07 31.91
C ALA A 134 16.97 -3.91 32.68
#